data_AF-A0A4V0I8E6-F1
#
_entry.id   AF-A0A4V0I8E6-F1
#
_cell.length_a   1.000
_cell.length_b   1.000
_cell.length_c   1.000
_cell.angle_alpha   90.00
_cell.angle_beta   90.00
_cell.angle_gamma   90.00
#
_symmetry.space_group_name_H-M   'P 1'
#
loop_
_entity.id
_entity.type
_entity.pdbx_description
1 polymer ?
#
loop_
_entity_poly.entity_id
_entity_poly.type
_entity_poly.pdbx_seq_one_letter_code
_entity_poly.pdbx_strand_id
1 'polypeptide(L)'
;MSDGDALLAAIIANPDDDTPRLVYADWLDENGQPERAEFIRLQLLSGYTIEQDNRQYDLLEANRKAWSAHSPQSPPDRRGGELWEWVFERGMVEGIFCEADTFLENWPRLTTATPIRHLALYDAGAGHLEDLARLCWKPLPTTLVLGDHPNAAIGYSWGPGAGPGLVAGIRSELARNVRYLLLSMYDISDNVVDSLLAPSIVERLKQLSFSTCSISPKAVDRLRTYYGSRFICEHAL
;
A
#
# COMPACT_ATOMS: atom_id res chain seq x y z
N MET A 1 6.36 27.44 -1.68
CA MET A 1 5.39 26.61 -0.94
C MET A 1 4.14 27.45 -0.79
N SER A 2 3.04 26.98 -1.36
CA SER A 2 1.71 27.56 -1.17
C SER A 2 1.14 27.15 0.19
N ASP A 3 0.09 27.82 0.65
CA ASP A 3 -0.65 27.40 1.87
C ASP A 3 -1.21 25.97 1.70
N GLY A 4 -1.67 25.63 0.49
CA GLY A 4 -2.10 24.27 0.15
C GLY A 4 -0.99 23.22 0.31
N ASP A 5 0.24 23.53 -0.10
CA ASP A 5 1.39 22.62 0.07
C ASP A 5 1.68 22.35 1.56
N ALA A 6 1.56 23.38 2.40
CA ALA A 6 1.79 23.26 3.84
C ALA A 6 0.69 22.44 4.52
N LEU A 7 -0.57 22.63 4.12
CA LEU A 7 -1.71 21.82 4.59
C LEU A 7 -1.56 20.36 4.18
N LEU A 8 -1.17 20.09 2.93
CA LEU A 8 -0.91 18.72 2.46
C LEU A 8 0.24 18.07 3.22
N ALA A 9 1.32 18.80 3.48
CA ALA A 9 2.42 18.31 4.30
C ALA A 9 1.97 17.96 5.74
N ALA A 10 1.03 18.72 6.31
CA ALA A 10 0.46 18.41 7.63
C ALA A 10 -0.36 17.11 7.63
N ILE A 11 -1.10 16.83 6.54
CA ILE A 11 -1.82 15.56 6.34
C ILE A 11 -0.84 14.39 6.23
N ILE A 12 0.23 14.54 5.45
CA ILE A 12 1.27 13.51 5.28
C ILE A 12 1.98 13.23 6.61
N ALA A 13 2.23 14.26 7.41
CA ALA A 13 2.86 14.12 8.72
C ALA A 13 1.94 13.45 9.76
N ASN A 14 0.63 13.67 9.67
CA ASN A 14 -0.37 13.15 10.61
C ASN A 14 -1.47 12.37 9.86
N PRO A 15 -1.14 11.21 9.26
CA PRO A 15 -2.06 10.48 8.41
C PRO A 15 -3.25 9.89 9.17
N ASP A 16 -3.21 9.80 10.50
CA ASP A 16 -4.30 9.26 11.32
C ASP A 16 -5.21 10.37 11.89
N ASP A 17 -4.87 11.66 11.71
CA ASP A 17 -5.68 12.80 12.14
C ASP A 17 -6.49 13.36 10.97
N ASP A 18 -7.81 13.46 11.15
CA ASP A 18 -8.71 13.99 10.13
C ASP A 18 -8.79 15.52 10.17
N THR A 19 -8.30 16.16 11.24
CA THR A 19 -8.32 17.63 11.39
C THR A 19 -7.58 18.34 10.26
N PRO A 20 -6.33 17.99 9.89
CA PRO A 20 -5.65 18.62 8.76
C PRO A 20 -6.37 18.37 7.43
N ARG A 21 -7.09 17.25 7.28
CA ARG A 21 -7.87 16.94 6.07
C ARG A 21 -9.09 17.86 5.93
N LEU A 22 -9.78 18.14 7.04
CA LEU A 22 -10.91 19.08 7.05
C LEU A 22 -10.45 20.51 6.76
N VAL A 23 -9.35 20.96 7.37
CA VAL A 23 -8.78 22.29 7.07
C VAL A 23 -8.35 22.39 5.60
N TYR A 24 -7.76 21.34 5.04
CA TYR A 24 -7.42 21.30 3.62
C TYR A 24 -8.66 21.30 2.72
N ALA A 25 -9.75 20.63 3.12
CA ALA A 25 -11.02 20.68 2.41
C ALA A 25 -11.59 22.10 2.40
N ASP A 26 -11.57 22.82 3.53
CA ASP A 26 -12.01 24.22 3.59
C ASP A 26 -11.18 25.10 2.65
N TRP A 27 -9.85 24.94 2.67
CA TRP A 27 -8.96 25.66 1.74
C TRP A 27 -9.27 25.33 0.27
N LEU A 28 -9.52 24.06 -0.07
CA LEU A 28 -9.88 23.66 -1.44
C LEU A 28 -11.18 24.32 -1.91
N ASP A 29 -12.18 24.37 -1.04
CA ASP A 29 -13.48 25.00 -1.30
C ASP A 29 -13.30 26.50 -1.62
N GLU A 30 -12.54 27.21 -0.79
CA GLU A 30 -12.20 28.62 -0.95
C GLU A 30 -11.35 28.90 -2.20
N ASN A 31 -10.58 27.90 -2.66
CA ASN A 31 -9.69 27.99 -3.82
C ASN A 31 -10.29 27.36 -5.09
N GLY A 32 -11.62 27.25 -5.17
CA GLY A 32 -12.33 26.88 -6.40
C GLY A 32 -12.29 25.39 -6.72
N GLN A 33 -12.07 24.53 -5.72
CA GLN A 33 -12.11 23.06 -5.82
C GLN A 33 -13.18 22.46 -4.88
N PRO A 34 -14.45 22.91 -4.94
CA PRO A 34 -15.51 22.49 -4.02
C PRO A 34 -15.81 20.99 -4.09
N GLU A 35 -15.71 20.38 -5.27
CA GLU A 35 -15.93 18.94 -5.46
C GLU A 35 -14.88 18.09 -4.73
N ARG A 36 -13.62 18.56 -4.70
CA ARG A 36 -12.53 17.90 -3.98
C ARG A 36 -12.75 18.02 -2.46
N ALA A 37 -13.19 19.20 -2.01
CA ALA A 37 -13.53 19.44 -0.62
C ALA A 37 -14.69 18.56 -0.15
N GLU A 38 -15.77 18.50 -0.95
CA GLU A 38 -16.94 17.64 -0.71
C GLU A 38 -16.52 16.16 -0.60
N PHE A 39 -15.70 15.68 -1.54
CA PHE A 39 -15.21 14.30 -1.52
C PHE A 39 -14.43 13.95 -0.25
N ILE A 40 -13.53 14.83 0.21
CA ILE A 40 -12.82 14.64 1.48
C ILE A 40 -13.81 14.56 2.64
N ARG A 41 -14.73 15.52 2.76
CA ARG A 41 -15.70 15.57 3.86
C ARG A 41 -16.60 14.34 3.87
N LEU A 42 -17.08 13.88 2.71
CA LEU A 42 -17.87 12.65 2.58
C LEU A 42 -17.08 11.45 3.10
N GLN A 43 -15.84 11.25 2.65
CA GLN A 43 -15.02 10.10 3.06
C GLN A 43 -14.63 10.09 4.56
N LEU A 44 -14.82 11.21 5.27
CA LEU A 44 -14.59 11.34 6.71
C LEU A 44 -15.85 11.12 7.56
N LEU A 45 -17.02 10.95 6.95
CA LEU A 45 -18.26 10.70 7.69
C LEU A 45 -18.23 9.30 8.33
N SER A 46 -18.66 9.23 9.59
CA SER A 46 -18.93 7.95 10.24
C SER A 46 -20.33 7.45 9.88
N GLY A 47 -20.41 6.49 8.98
CA GLY A 47 -21.67 5.86 8.54
C GLY A 47 -22.34 6.63 7.40
N TYR A 48 -22.42 5.99 6.24
CA TYR A 48 -22.96 6.56 5.01
C TYR A 48 -24.44 6.23 4.84
N THR A 49 -25.21 7.19 4.31
CA THR A 49 -26.45 6.87 3.59
C THR A 49 -26.11 6.37 2.19
N ILE A 50 -27.04 5.64 1.55
CA ILE A 50 -26.89 5.20 0.15
C ILE A 50 -26.69 6.40 -0.78
N GLU A 51 -27.34 7.52 -0.50
CA GLU A 51 -27.19 8.75 -1.28
C GLU A 51 -25.77 9.33 -1.17
N GLN A 52 -25.19 9.33 0.02
CA GLN A 52 -23.81 9.80 0.24
C GLN A 52 -22.79 8.86 -0.42
N ASP A 53 -23.02 7.55 -0.36
CA ASP A 53 -22.17 6.54 -1.01
C ASP A 53 -22.18 6.71 -2.54
N ASN A 54 -23.38 6.86 -3.13
CA ASN A 54 -23.53 7.16 -4.55
C ASN A 54 -22.85 8.48 -4.93
N ARG A 55 -23.02 9.54 -4.11
CA ARG A 55 -22.39 10.84 -4.38
C ARG A 55 -20.86 10.77 -4.33
N GLN A 56 -20.30 10.04 -3.37
CA GLN A 56 -18.86 9.80 -3.27
C GLN A 56 -18.35 9.06 -4.52
N TYR A 57 -19.09 8.04 -4.97
CA TYR A 57 -18.77 7.28 -6.17
C TYR A 57 -18.79 8.19 -7.42
N ASP A 58 -19.85 8.95 -7.63
CA ASP A 58 -19.99 9.88 -8.77
C ASP A 58 -18.86 10.92 -8.81
N LEU A 59 -18.53 11.51 -7.65
CA LEU A 59 -17.43 12.47 -7.53
C LEU A 59 -16.09 11.84 -7.92
N LEU A 60 -15.82 10.63 -7.44
CA LEU A 60 -14.58 9.93 -7.73
C LEU A 60 -14.52 9.52 -9.20
N GLU A 61 -15.59 8.98 -9.77
CA GLU A 61 -15.63 8.59 -11.19
C GLU A 61 -15.35 9.78 -12.11
N ALA A 62 -15.98 10.93 -11.85
CA ALA A 62 -15.80 12.14 -12.66
C ALA A 62 -14.38 12.74 -12.54
N ASN A 63 -13.75 12.65 -11.36
CA ASN A 63 -12.55 13.41 -11.05
C ASN A 63 -11.26 12.60 -10.82
N ARG A 64 -11.33 11.26 -10.79
CA ARG A 64 -10.20 10.37 -10.45
C ARG A 64 -8.90 10.78 -11.11
N LYS A 65 -8.92 10.97 -12.44
CA LYS A 65 -7.72 11.29 -13.23
C LYS A 65 -7.09 12.63 -12.83
N ALA A 66 -7.90 13.65 -12.57
CA ALA A 66 -7.40 14.95 -12.14
C ALA A 66 -6.81 14.86 -10.73
N TRP A 67 -7.52 14.18 -9.83
CA TRP A 67 -7.12 14.04 -8.43
C TRP A 67 -5.99 13.04 -8.18
N SER A 68 -5.65 12.19 -9.16
CA SER A 68 -4.49 11.29 -9.13
C SER A 68 -3.38 11.71 -10.10
N ALA A 69 -3.43 12.93 -10.67
CA ALA A 69 -2.45 13.38 -11.67
C ALA A 69 -1.00 13.43 -11.15
N HIS A 70 -0.82 13.48 -9.82
CA HIS A 70 0.48 13.35 -9.15
C HIS A 70 1.02 11.93 -9.13
N SER A 71 0.16 10.95 -9.26
CA SER A 71 0.51 9.55 -9.28
C SER A 71 0.86 9.10 -10.70
N PRO A 72 1.84 8.18 -10.88
CA PRO A 72 2.11 7.61 -12.18
C PRO A 72 0.83 7.02 -12.76
N GLN A 73 0.56 7.30 -14.03
CA GLN A 73 -0.51 6.59 -14.73
C GLN A 73 0.05 5.20 -15.03
N SER A 74 -0.66 4.14 -14.66
CA SER A 74 -0.24 2.82 -15.09
C SER A 74 -0.21 2.78 -16.62
N PRO A 75 0.75 2.08 -17.24
CA PRO A 75 0.54 1.66 -18.61
C PRO A 75 -0.78 0.89 -18.65
N PRO A 76 -1.63 1.05 -19.70
CA PRO A 76 -2.84 0.26 -19.82
C PRO A 76 -2.45 -1.21 -19.66
N ASP A 77 -3.12 -1.92 -18.75
CA ASP A 77 -2.84 -3.34 -18.58
C ASP A 77 -2.98 -4.04 -19.95
N ARG A 78 -2.25 -5.14 -20.16
CA ARG A 78 -2.25 -5.82 -21.46
C ARG A 78 -3.64 -6.38 -21.88
N ARG A 79 -4.72 -6.18 -21.10
CA ARG A 79 -6.07 -6.73 -21.33
C ARG A 79 -7.27 -5.81 -21.00
N GLY A 80 -7.08 -4.54 -20.64
CA GLY A 80 -8.13 -3.54 -20.40
C GLY A 80 -8.89 -3.61 -19.06
N GLY A 81 -8.32 -4.14 -17.97
CA GLY A 81 -8.97 -4.22 -16.66
C GLY A 81 -8.48 -3.19 -15.63
N GLU A 82 -9.41 -2.46 -14.99
CA GLU A 82 -9.20 -1.46 -13.92
C GLU A 82 -8.84 -2.08 -12.55
N LEU A 83 -7.90 -3.02 -12.51
CA LEU A 83 -7.56 -3.72 -11.28
C LEU A 83 -6.55 -2.89 -10.47
N TRP A 84 -7.10 -1.95 -9.71
CA TRP A 84 -6.49 -1.22 -8.59
C TRP A 84 -5.23 -0.43 -8.98
N GLU A 85 -5.34 0.86 -9.27
CA GLU A 85 -4.14 1.70 -9.50
C GLU A 85 -3.90 2.66 -8.34
N TRP A 86 -4.97 3.34 -7.90
CA TRP A 86 -4.93 4.34 -6.83
C TRP A 86 -6.22 4.22 -6.00
N VAL A 87 -6.07 3.91 -4.72
CA VAL A 87 -7.19 3.79 -3.78
C VAL A 87 -7.30 5.09 -3.00
N PHE A 88 -8.47 5.72 -3.11
CA PHE A 88 -8.80 6.91 -2.34
C PHE A 88 -9.40 6.52 -1.00
N GLU A 89 -8.74 6.93 0.08
CA GLU A 89 -9.25 6.83 1.45
C GLU A 89 -9.17 8.20 2.11
N ARG A 90 -10.22 8.58 2.85
CA ARG A 90 -10.29 9.84 3.61
C ARG A 90 -9.92 11.07 2.76
N GLY A 91 -10.34 11.04 1.51
CA GLY A 91 -10.17 12.07 0.50
C GLY A 91 -8.83 12.06 -0.21
N MET A 92 -7.89 11.20 0.16
CA MET A 92 -6.53 11.18 -0.38
C MET A 92 -6.25 9.87 -1.09
N VAL A 93 -5.32 9.87 -2.04
CA VAL A 93 -4.71 8.62 -2.48
C VAL A 93 -3.95 8.08 -1.27
N GLU A 94 -4.37 6.98 -0.67
CA GLU A 94 -3.65 6.31 0.44
C GLU A 94 -3.19 4.90 0.06
N GLY A 95 -3.84 4.29 -0.94
CA GLY A 95 -3.44 3.01 -1.48
C GLY A 95 -2.83 3.11 -2.88
N ILE A 96 -1.72 2.40 -3.08
CA ILE A 96 -0.99 2.32 -4.33
C ILE A 96 -0.84 0.86 -4.71
N PHE A 97 -1.18 0.53 -5.94
CA PHE A 97 -0.88 -0.76 -6.55
C PHE A 97 -0.21 -0.53 -7.90
N CYS A 98 1.05 -0.93 -8.03
CA CYS A 98 1.85 -0.76 -9.25
C CYS A 98 3.09 -1.66 -9.28
N GLU A 99 3.79 -1.64 -10.41
CA GLU A 99 5.09 -2.28 -10.57
C GLU A 99 6.15 -1.64 -9.66
N ALA A 100 7.06 -2.45 -9.11
CA ALA A 100 8.11 -1.98 -8.22
C ALA A 100 9.00 -0.89 -8.86
N ASP A 101 9.39 -1.05 -10.13
CA ASP A 101 10.17 -0.05 -10.86
C ASP A 101 9.40 1.26 -11.01
N THR A 102 8.15 1.19 -11.47
CA THR A 102 7.27 2.36 -11.60
C THR A 102 7.12 3.10 -10.27
N PHE A 103 6.98 2.38 -9.15
CA PHE A 103 6.93 2.98 -7.83
C PHE A 103 8.23 3.72 -7.47
N LEU A 104 9.37 3.06 -7.62
CA LEU A 104 10.68 3.60 -7.24
C LEU A 104 11.05 4.83 -8.08
N GLU A 105 10.77 4.82 -9.38
CA GLU A 105 10.97 5.96 -10.28
C GLU A 105 10.15 7.20 -9.87
N ASN A 106 8.95 6.99 -9.33
CA ASN A 106 8.02 8.07 -8.98
C ASN A 106 8.06 8.45 -7.49
N TRP A 107 8.83 7.74 -6.67
CA TRP A 107 8.91 7.94 -5.22
C TRP A 107 9.10 9.41 -4.79
N PRO A 108 10.03 10.20 -5.38
CA PRO A 108 10.26 11.57 -4.94
C PRO A 108 9.03 12.48 -5.07
N ARG A 109 8.18 12.23 -6.07
CA ARG A 109 6.94 12.98 -6.27
C ARG A 109 5.86 12.48 -5.31
N LEU A 110 5.70 11.17 -5.19
CA LEU A 110 4.69 10.52 -4.36
C LEU A 110 4.80 10.94 -2.89
N THR A 111 6.00 10.96 -2.31
CA THR A 111 6.21 11.28 -0.89
C THR A 111 5.80 12.72 -0.49
N THR A 112 5.59 13.59 -1.47
CA THR A 112 5.16 14.99 -1.23
C THR A 112 3.68 15.22 -1.51
N ALA A 113 3.01 14.26 -2.16
CA ALA A 113 1.67 14.42 -2.69
C ALA A 113 0.62 13.53 -2.01
N THR A 114 1.03 12.43 -1.39
CA THR A 114 0.11 11.41 -0.87
C THR A 114 0.59 10.81 0.46
N PRO A 115 -0.31 10.62 1.44
CA PRO A 115 -0.04 9.83 2.63
C PRO A 115 -0.17 8.33 2.31
N ILE A 116 0.89 7.70 1.82
CA ILE A 116 0.86 6.27 1.43
C ILE A 116 0.70 5.38 2.67
N ARG A 117 -0.43 4.66 2.76
CA ARG A 117 -0.77 3.75 3.86
C ARG A 117 -0.88 2.30 3.44
N HIS A 118 -1.28 2.07 2.19
CA HIS A 118 -1.45 0.74 1.63
C HIS A 118 -0.58 0.61 0.39
N LEU A 119 0.51 -0.14 0.51
CA LEU A 119 1.44 -0.35 -0.59
C LEU A 119 1.31 -1.77 -1.09
N ALA A 120 1.00 -1.90 -2.37
CA ALA A 120 0.99 -3.17 -3.05
C ALA A 120 1.89 -3.10 -4.29
N LEU A 121 2.94 -3.91 -4.32
CA LEU A 121 3.91 -3.92 -5.40
C LEU A 121 3.95 -5.30 -6.05
N TYR A 122 3.95 -5.29 -7.39
CA TYR A 122 4.25 -6.48 -8.18
C TYR A 122 5.62 -6.37 -8.86
N ASP A 123 6.16 -7.52 -9.27
CA ASP A 123 7.51 -7.65 -9.85
C ASP A 123 8.64 -7.13 -8.93
N ALA A 124 8.42 -7.18 -7.62
CA ALA A 124 9.38 -6.72 -6.61
C ALA A 124 10.48 -7.77 -6.30
N GLY A 125 11.49 -7.84 -7.16
CA GLY A 125 12.73 -8.60 -6.90
C GLY A 125 13.58 -8.09 -5.72
N ALA A 126 14.66 -8.83 -5.40
CA ALA A 126 15.51 -8.53 -4.25
C ALA A 126 16.09 -7.11 -4.24
N GLY A 127 16.55 -6.62 -5.41
CA GLY A 127 17.09 -5.26 -5.56
C GLY A 127 16.06 -4.19 -5.21
N HIS A 128 14.82 -4.34 -5.70
CA HIS A 128 13.73 -3.41 -5.36
C HIS A 128 13.46 -3.38 -3.86
N LEU A 129 13.46 -4.53 -3.19
CA LEU A 129 13.24 -4.60 -1.74
C LEU A 129 14.37 -3.95 -0.95
N GLU A 130 15.62 -4.07 -1.41
CA GLU A 130 16.75 -3.35 -0.84
C GLU A 130 16.66 -1.84 -1.04
N ASP A 131 16.20 -1.39 -2.21
CA ASP A 131 16.01 0.03 -2.49
C ASP A 131 14.85 0.62 -1.66
N LEU A 132 13.72 -0.07 -1.60
CA LEU A 132 12.57 0.30 -0.75
C LEU A 132 12.97 0.39 0.74
N ALA A 133 13.85 -0.50 1.19
CA ALA A 133 14.38 -0.49 2.56
C ALA A 133 15.24 0.75 2.88
N ARG A 134 15.78 1.44 1.87
CA ARG A 134 16.60 2.64 2.02
C ARG A 134 15.80 3.95 1.93
N LEU A 135 14.53 3.88 1.52
CA LEU A 135 13.69 5.07 1.42
C LEU A 135 13.31 5.64 2.78
N CYS A 136 13.18 6.97 2.85
CA CYS A 136 12.71 7.68 4.02
C CYS A 136 11.18 7.74 4.04
N TRP A 137 10.54 6.72 4.61
CA TRP A 137 9.08 6.57 4.60
C TRP A 137 8.37 7.60 5.49
N LYS A 138 7.52 8.44 4.89
CA LYS A 138 6.62 9.37 5.58
C LYS A 138 5.30 9.51 4.81
N PRO A 139 4.16 9.04 5.35
CA PRO A 139 4.04 8.19 6.53
C PRO A 139 4.57 6.77 6.28
N LEU A 140 4.66 5.97 7.35
CA LEU A 140 4.94 4.54 7.24
C LEU A 140 3.68 3.78 6.82
N PRO A 141 3.76 2.83 5.88
CA PRO A 141 2.60 2.06 5.45
C PRO A 141 2.11 1.13 6.56
N THR A 142 0.80 0.91 6.60
CA THR A 142 0.12 -0.04 7.47
C THR A 142 -0.20 -1.37 6.78
N THR A 143 -0.26 -1.36 5.45
CA THR A 143 -0.43 -2.57 4.64
C THR A 143 0.72 -2.65 3.64
N LEU A 144 1.34 -3.82 3.57
CA LEU A 144 2.33 -4.15 2.55
C LEU A 144 1.91 -5.44 1.86
N VAL A 145 1.70 -5.36 0.56
CA VAL A 145 1.46 -6.50 -0.31
C VAL A 145 2.62 -6.58 -1.29
N LEU A 146 3.31 -7.72 -1.32
CA LEU A 146 4.35 -8.01 -2.29
C LEU A 146 3.91 -9.24 -3.06
N GLY A 147 3.77 -9.12 -4.37
CA GLY A 147 3.26 -10.22 -5.19
C GLY A 147 3.69 -10.12 -6.64
N ASP A 148 2.92 -10.77 -7.50
CA ASP A 148 2.99 -10.62 -8.96
C ASP A 148 1.68 -9.97 -9.42
N HIS A 149 1.67 -9.50 -10.66
CA HIS A 149 0.51 -8.85 -11.25
C HIS A 149 -0.68 -9.83 -11.20
N PRO A 150 -1.90 -9.39 -10.79
CA PRO A 150 -3.10 -10.24 -10.72
C PRO A 150 -3.52 -10.87 -12.06
N ASN A 151 -2.87 -10.48 -13.17
CA ASN A 151 -3.10 -10.98 -14.53
C ASN A 151 -1.88 -11.74 -15.08
N ALA A 152 -0.88 -12.07 -14.26
CA ALA A 152 0.23 -12.92 -14.63
C ALA A 152 -0.32 -14.33 -14.95
N ALA A 153 -0.55 -14.57 -16.24
CA ALA A 153 -0.93 -15.88 -16.72
C ALA A 153 0.15 -16.88 -16.29
N ILE A 154 -0.30 -17.97 -15.66
CA ILE A 154 0.46 -19.13 -15.18
C ILE A 154 1.65 -19.41 -16.11
N GLY A 155 2.84 -18.95 -15.72
CA GLY A 155 4.00 -18.98 -16.59
C GLY A 155 5.10 -17.98 -16.25
N TYR A 156 5.45 -17.80 -14.98
CA TYR A 156 6.69 -17.11 -14.62
C TYR A 156 7.56 -17.97 -13.71
N SER A 157 8.83 -18.03 -14.09
CA SER A 157 9.92 -18.58 -13.31
C SER A 157 10.00 -17.81 -12.00
N TRP A 158 9.98 -18.52 -10.88
CA TRP A 158 10.48 -18.02 -9.61
C TRP A 158 11.85 -17.39 -9.87
N GLY A 159 11.95 -16.06 -9.84
CA GLY A 159 13.23 -15.39 -9.98
C GLY A 159 14.15 -15.88 -8.84
N PRO A 160 15.42 -16.20 -9.11
CA PRO A 160 16.31 -16.68 -8.07
C PRO A 160 16.56 -15.57 -7.05
N GLY A 161 16.09 -15.75 -5.81
CA GLY A 161 16.70 -15.07 -4.66
C GLY A 161 16.04 -13.82 -4.10
N ALA A 162 14.70 -13.71 -4.06
CA ALA A 162 14.04 -12.64 -3.30
C ALA A 162 14.26 -12.72 -1.77
N GLY A 163 14.76 -13.86 -1.24
CA GLY A 163 14.95 -14.09 0.20
C GLY A 163 15.74 -13.00 0.94
N PRO A 164 16.98 -12.68 0.53
CA PRO A 164 17.76 -11.59 1.16
C PRO A 164 17.06 -10.23 1.08
N GLY A 165 16.45 -9.90 -0.05
CA GLY A 165 15.69 -8.66 -0.23
C GLY A 165 14.46 -8.60 0.69
N LEU A 166 13.71 -9.70 0.83
CA LEU A 166 12.59 -9.79 1.77
C LEU A 166 13.05 -9.57 3.21
N VAL A 167 14.18 -10.17 3.61
CA VAL A 167 14.76 -9.96 4.94
C VAL A 167 15.12 -8.48 5.14
N ALA A 168 15.77 -7.85 4.15
CA ALA A 168 16.09 -6.42 4.19
C ALA A 168 14.83 -5.56 4.35
N GLY A 169 13.82 -5.79 3.51
CA GLY A 169 12.53 -5.09 3.56
C GLY A 169 11.82 -5.24 4.91
N ILE A 170 11.64 -6.48 5.40
CA ILE A 170 10.95 -6.80 6.66
C ILE A 170 11.66 -6.16 7.87
N ARG A 171 12.99 -6.06 7.84
CA ARG A 171 13.78 -5.48 8.95
C ARG A 171 13.96 -3.97 8.84
N SER A 172 13.63 -3.36 7.70
CA SER A 172 13.80 -1.93 7.47
C SER A 172 12.66 -1.07 8.03
N GLU A 173 12.79 0.26 7.87
CA GLU A 173 11.71 1.19 8.23
C GLU A 173 10.41 0.91 7.48
N LEU A 174 10.45 0.46 6.22
CA LEU A 174 9.26 0.13 5.42
C LEU A 174 8.26 -0.71 6.22
N ALA A 175 8.78 -1.75 6.87
CA ALA A 175 7.94 -2.67 7.58
C ALA A 175 7.44 -2.12 8.91
N ARG A 176 8.09 -1.12 9.53
CA ARG A 176 7.97 -0.77 10.97
C ARG A 176 6.54 -0.54 11.46
N ASN A 177 5.65 0.00 10.63
CA ASN A 177 4.24 0.24 10.98
C ASN A 177 3.25 -0.71 10.28
N VAL A 178 3.74 -1.69 9.53
CA VAL A 178 2.88 -2.66 8.82
C VAL A 178 2.11 -3.50 9.84
N ARG A 179 0.81 -3.64 9.60
CA ARG A 179 -0.13 -4.46 10.37
C ARG A 179 -0.66 -5.62 9.54
N TYR A 180 -0.70 -5.46 8.21
CA TYR A 180 -1.14 -6.47 7.27
C TYR A 180 -0.02 -6.70 6.26
N LEU A 181 0.57 -7.90 6.30
CA LEU A 181 1.60 -8.30 5.35
C LEU A 181 1.09 -9.45 4.50
N LEU A 182 1.04 -9.25 3.19
CA LEU A 182 0.77 -10.31 2.23
C LEU A 182 1.99 -10.53 1.34
N LEU A 183 2.46 -11.76 1.28
CA LEU A 183 3.49 -12.19 0.33
C LEU A 183 2.87 -13.19 -0.65
N SER A 184 3.07 -12.97 -1.95
CA SER A 184 2.59 -13.86 -2.99
C SER A 184 3.70 -14.25 -3.97
N MET A 185 3.83 -15.53 -4.28
CA MET A 185 4.85 -16.04 -5.21
C MET A 185 6.30 -15.73 -4.82
N TYR A 186 6.58 -15.77 -3.50
CA TYR A 186 7.94 -15.71 -2.96
C TYR A 186 8.42 -17.07 -2.49
N ASP A 187 9.74 -17.27 -2.54
CA ASP A 187 10.41 -18.33 -1.79
C ASP A 187 10.67 -17.86 -0.34
N ILE A 188 10.05 -18.55 0.61
CA ILE A 188 10.09 -18.20 2.03
C ILE A 188 11.11 -19.09 2.73
N SER A 189 12.37 -18.67 2.63
CA SER A 189 13.48 -19.31 3.35
C SER A 189 13.35 -19.20 4.88
N ASP A 190 14.06 -20.05 5.62
CA ASP A 190 14.08 -20.01 7.09
C ASP A 190 14.52 -18.64 7.65
N ASN A 191 15.40 -17.90 6.95
CA ASN A 191 15.80 -16.55 7.36
C ASN A 191 14.66 -15.53 7.26
N VAL A 192 13.77 -15.68 6.27
CA VAL A 192 12.55 -14.86 6.15
C VAL A 192 11.61 -15.20 7.30
N VAL A 193 11.41 -16.49 7.58
CA VAL A 193 10.59 -16.97 8.72
C VAL A 193 11.11 -16.42 10.04
N ASP A 194 12.42 -16.51 10.29
CA ASP A 194 13.04 -16.01 11.52
C ASP A 194 12.86 -14.50 11.66
N SER A 195 12.92 -13.76 10.55
CA SER A 195 12.66 -12.32 10.54
C SER A 195 11.20 -12.00 10.83
N LEU A 196 10.26 -12.78 10.29
CA LEU A 196 8.84 -12.66 10.58
C LEU A 196 8.49 -13.07 12.01
N LEU A 197 9.28 -13.93 12.65
CA LEU A 197 9.10 -14.34 14.05
C LEU A 197 9.79 -13.42 15.06
N ALA A 198 10.48 -12.37 14.60
CA ALA A 198 11.07 -11.38 15.49
C ALA A 198 9.96 -10.72 16.36
N PRO A 199 10.16 -10.53 17.68
CA PRO A 199 9.11 -10.06 18.59
C PRO A 199 8.45 -8.75 18.13
N SER A 200 9.24 -7.80 17.62
CA SER A 200 8.77 -6.51 17.10
C SER A 200 7.83 -6.64 15.89
N ILE A 201 7.89 -7.75 15.15
CA ILE A 201 7.00 -8.04 14.02
C ILE A 201 5.74 -8.76 14.50
N VAL A 202 5.93 -9.79 15.34
CA VAL A 202 4.83 -10.62 15.86
C VAL A 202 3.83 -9.81 16.67
N GLU A 203 4.29 -8.86 17.47
CA GLU A 203 3.44 -8.03 18.34
C GLU A 203 2.56 -7.04 17.54
N ARG A 204 3.03 -6.58 16.38
CA ARG A 204 2.34 -5.54 15.59
C ARG A 204 1.50 -6.07 14.43
N LEU A 205 1.90 -7.18 13.81
CA LEU A 205 1.17 -7.73 12.67
C LEU A 205 -0.20 -8.25 13.13
N LYS A 206 -1.26 -7.64 12.63
CA LYS A 206 -2.63 -8.13 12.79
C LYS A 206 -2.90 -9.33 11.89
N GLN A 207 -2.26 -9.38 10.73
CA GLN A 207 -2.39 -10.48 9.78
C GLN A 207 -1.10 -10.69 8.98
N LEU A 208 -0.74 -11.96 8.79
CA LEU A 208 0.28 -12.43 7.89
C LEU A 208 -0.37 -13.39 6.89
N SER A 209 -0.25 -13.11 5.60
CA SER A 209 -0.87 -13.91 4.54
C SER A 209 0.16 -14.32 3.51
N PHE A 210 0.22 -15.62 3.20
CA PHE A 210 0.98 -16.16 2.08
C PHE A 210 0.03 -16.74 1.05
N SER A 211 0.23 -16.39 -0.21
CA SER A 211 -0.49 -16.97 -1.34
C SER A 211 0.51 -17.51 -2.36
N THR A 212 0.37 -18.77 -2.76
CA THR A 212 1.24 -19.35 -3.80
C THR A 212 2.72 -19.15 -3.48
N CYS A 213 3.14 -19.33 -2.23
CA CYS A 213 4.55 -19.19 -1.83
C CYS A 213 5.19 -20.57 -1.72
N SER A 214 6.48 -20.66 -2.08
CA SER A 214 7.33 -21.81 -1.78
C SER A 214 7.73 -21.73 -0.30
N ILE A 215 7.25 -22.65 0.52
CA ILE A 215 7.54 -22.66 1.96
C ILE A 215 7.50 -24.07 2.52
N SER A 216 8.50 -24.43 3.34
CA SER A 216 8.53 -25.76 3.94
C SER A 216 7.36 -25.98 4.94
N PRO A 217 6.80 -27.20 5.05
CA PRO A 217 5.76 -27.50 6.04
C PRO A 217 6.18 -27.16 7.47
N LYS A 218 7.46 -27.40 7.81
CA LYS A 218 8.03 -27.04 9.11
C LYS A 218 7.98 -25.54 9.36
N ALA A 219 8.27 -24.71 8.35
CA ALA A 219 8.17 -23.26 8.47
C ALA A 219 6.72 -22.80 8.64
N VAL A 220 5.76 -23.41 7.93
CA VAL A 220 4.32 -23.15 8.10
C VAL A 220 3.88 -23.44 9.54
N ASP A 221 4.27 -24.59 10.11
CA ASP A 221 3.92 -24.95 11.49
C ASP A 221 4.51 -23.97 12.52
N ARG A 222 5.76 -23.53 12.31
CA ARG A 222 6.38 -22.49 13.15
C ARG A 222 5.56 -21.21 13.10
N LEU A 223 5.21 -20.70 11.93
CA LEU A 223 4.42 -19.48 11.78
C LEU A 223 3.03 -19.64 12.40
N ARG A 224 2.35 -20.76 12.18
CA ARG A 224 1.04 -21.07 12.79
C ARG A 224 1.10 -21.06 14.32
N THR A 225 2.19 -21.58 14.90
CA THR A 225 2.37 -21.62 16.36
C THR A 225 2.40 -20.22 16.98
N TYR A 226 3.06 -19.25 16.32
CA TYR A 226 3.21 -17.88 16.84
C TYR A 226 2.06 -16.94 16.45
N TYR A 227 1.54 -17.08 15.24
CA TYR A 227 0.51 -16.18 14.72
C TYR A 227 -0.92 -16.67 14.95
N GLY A 228 -1.11 -17.98 15.13
CA GLY A 228 -2.43 -18.57 15.32
C GLY A 228 -3.36 -18.24 14.14
N SER A 229 -4.57 -17.75 14.45
CA SER A 229 -5.56 -17.34 13.44
C SER A 229 -5.15 -16.12 12.60
N ARG A 230 -4.10 -15.38 12.99
CA ARG A 230 -3.57 -14.25 12.23
C ARG A 230 -2.75 -14.68 11.02
N PHE A 231 -2.38 -15.96 10.92
CA PHE A 231 -1.62 -16.48 9.78
C PHE A 231 -2.51 -17.26 8.82
N ILE A 232 -2.56 -16.78 7.58
CA ILE A 232 -3.29 -17.39 6.47
C ILE A 232 -2.25 -17.86 5.45
N CYS A 233 -2.36 -19.11 5.01
CA CYS A 233 -1.47 -19.67 4.01
C CYS A 233 -2.30 -20.47 3.01
N GLU A 234 -2.40 -19.93 1.79
CA GLU A 234 -3.17 -20.49 0.69
C GLU A 234 -2.21 -20.97 -0.41
N HIS A 235 -2.51 -22.10 -1.02
CA HIS A 235 -1.74 -22.66 -2.13
C HIS A 235 -0.23 -22.78 -1.86
N ALA A 236 0.17 -23.26 -0.67
CA ALA A 236 1.56 -23.56 -0.37
C ALA A 236 2.06 -24.69 -1.29
N LEU A 237 3.20 -24.45 -1.95
CA LEU A 237 3.87 -25.40 -2.85
C LEU A 237 5.08 -26.04 -2.16
#